data_AF-A0AAW0BV04-F1
#
_entry.id   AF-A0AAW0BV04-F1
#
_cell.length_a   1.000
_cell.length_b   1.000
_cell.length_c   1.000
_cell.angle_alpha   90.00
_cell.angle_beta   90.00
_cell.angle_gamma   90.00
#
_symmetry.space_group_name_H-M   'P 1'
#
loop_
_entity.id
_entity.type
_entity.pdbx_description
1 polymer ?
#
loop_
_entity_poly.entity_id
_entity_poly.type
_entity_poly.pdbx_seq_one_letter_code
_entity_poly.pdbx_strand_id
1 'polypeptide(L)'
;MSLQNPINDGSTLARPISVPPSSGESMNRDSGLGIRLPSVSSRPASAAPQQSKHHRNFSSPSYRAINTGASLDLMGHLQRSGPAIVKTRRVSFVMWSVYLNGDESLAGRALDLDLNVHGAPNFRAPRQGDLNVFGVAQPRTQGLRAILSVLRCRPGIQDPSHVVWFSTREEPIVYISGRPFVLRDASQPRRTLSISDRAENLEAIEMRLKNDILQEATRYGGLVLTHNEVASDSGEGAILPTWTAVDTNNVKTSRELWTYMKNEGWNVDDNYLDAYLNVIKTTDPHKTSLVFSCGMGAMRTTYAMVAACIVRRKRVMEQGWTDPFGLVGSSTFNAAGNALKGTNTPLSRSDTPPIMGVSKSGVSTPSNSQIQMSMEQASAQQDLSRSLLRLTYLLQQTLQEPASHSAIELLMTNPTLLENLRKAFMGNYGIILSLLGCLDHGVQAKKLVDKVIDSNDHVLNIREDILVERMKYSLTSMEEEKGEAFLNRAGKSLEK
;
A
#
# COMPACT_ATOMS: atom_id res chain seq x y z
N MET A 1 23.49 -38.72 38.91
CA MET A 1 23.23 -39.60 37.75
C MET A 1 23.40 -38.72 36.51
N SER A 2 24.62 -38.33 36.14
CA SER A 2 25.71 -39.09 35.54
C SER A 2 25.58 -39.18 34.01
N LEU A 3 26.36 -38.31 33.33
CA LEU A 3 27.14 -38.54 32.09
C LEU A 3 26.32 -38.76 30.79
N GLN A 4 26.66 -38.28 29.58
CA GLN A 4 27.95 -37.96 28.95
C GLN A 4 27.71 -37.10 27.67
N ASN A 5 28.54 -36.08 27.44
CA ASN A 5 29.13 -35.76 26.11
C ASN A 5 30.47 -36.54 26.03
N PRO A 6 31.17 -36.77 24.88
CA PRO A 6 31.41 -35.85 23.75
C PRO A 6 31.42 -36.57 22.34
N ILE A 7 31.66 -35.91 21.19
CA ILE A 7 32.98 -35.76 20.53
C ILE A 7 32.82 -34.89 19.26
N ASN A 8 33.88 -34.12 19.04
CA ASN A 8 34.22 -33.20 17.97
C ASN A 8 34.80 -33.95 16.75
N ASP A 9 34.50 -33.54 15.51
CA ASP A 9 35.45 -33.71 14.39
C ASP A 9 35.14 -32.72 13.26
N GLY A 10 36.18 -31.99 12.86
CA GLY A 10 36.13 -30.97 11.82
C GLY A 10 36.30 -31.53 10.41
N SER A 11 35.81 -30.79 9.42
CA SER A 11 36.47 -30.72 8.11
C SER A 11 36.06 -29.45 7.37
N THR A 12 37.04 -28.59 7.22
CA THR A 12 37.14 -27.49 6.25
C THR A 12 37.04 -28.03 4.83
N LEU A 13 36.10 -27.54 4.02
CA LEU A 13 36.20 -27.62 2.56
C LEU A 13 35.81 -26.28 1.91
N ALA A 14 36.75 -25.81 1.10
CA ALA A 14 36.85 -24.49 0.53
C ALA A 14 35.95 -24.29 -0.71
N ARG A 15 35.67 -23.01 -0.99
CA ARG A 15 35.09 -22.49 -2.23
C ARG A 15 35.92 -22.87 -3.47
N PRO A 16 35.31 -23.11 -4.62
CA PRO A 16 35.96 -22.90 -5.91
C PRO A 16 35.64 -21.49 -6.44
N ILE A 17 36.72 -20.74 -6.69
CA ILE A 17 36.78 -19.53 -7.49
C ILE A 17 36.90 -19.98 -8.96
N SER A 18 36.08 -19.43 -9.86
CA SER A 18 36.26 -19.56 -11.31
C SER A 18 36.27 -18.18 -11.95
N VAL A 19 37.48 -17.74 -12.30
CA VAL A 19 37.80 -16.59 -13.18
C VAL A 19 38.08 -17.17 -14.58
N PRO A 20 37.64 -16.53 -15.67
CA PRO A 20 37.80 -17.03 -17.03
C PRO A 20 39.21 -16.75 -17.58
N PRO A 21 39.71 -17.51 -18.58
CA PRO A 21 40.97 -17.21 -19.22
C PRO A 21 40.80 -16.13 -20.30
N SER A 22 41.75 -15.20 -20.28
CA SER A 22 42.09 -14.26 -21.34
C SER A 22 42.90 -14.96 -22.44
N SER A 23 42.64 -14.61 -23.70
CA SER A 23 43.54 -14.85 -24.83
C SER A 23 43.56 -13.60 -25.69
N GLY A 24 44.77 -13.08 -25.93
CA GLY A 24 45.04 -11.77 -26.50
C GLY A 24 44.97 -11.67 -28.02
N GLU A 25 44.88 -10.40 -28.42
CA GLU A 25 45.52 -9.70 -29.54
C GLU A 25 45.74 -10.41 -30.88
N SER A 26 45.15 -9.84 -31.94
CA SER A 26 45.93 -9.38 -33.09
C SER A 26 45.25 -8.20 -33.79
N MET A 27 46.04 -7.15 -34.03
CA MET A 27 45.71 -6.00 -34.87
C MET A 27 45.70 -6.40 -36.35
N ASN A 28 44.80 -5.83 -37.15
CA ASN A 28 45.15 -5.35 -38.49
C ASN A 28 44.20 -4.27 -39.02
N ARG A 29 44.79 -3.36 -39.80
CA ARG A 29 44.30 -2.06 -40.27
C ARG A 29 43.41 -2.14 -41.52
N ASP A 30 42.63 -1.06 -41.68
CA ASP A 30 42.20 -0.33 -42.90
C ASP A 30 41.66 -1.08 -44.13
N SER A 31 40.42 -0.75 -44.51
CA SER A 31 40.15 0.14 -45.66
C SER A 31 38.64 0.27 -45.92
N GLY A 32 38.18 1.49 -46.19
CA GLY A 32 36.79 1.83 -46.40
C GLY A 32 36.27 1.50 -47.80
N LEU A 33 34.94 1.56 -47.96
CA LEU A 33 34.24 1.86 -49.19
C LEU A 33 32.77 2.15 -48.85
N GLY A 34 32.36 3.41 -48.99
CA GLY A 34 30.97 3.83 -48.88
C GLY A 34 30.21 3.58 -50.16
N ILE A 35 28.92 3.24 -50.06
CA ILE A 35 28.00 3.21 -51.20
C ILE A 35 26.70 3.94 -50.85
N ARG A 36 26.38 4.88 -51.75
CA ARG A 36 25.29 5.86 -51.76
C ARG A 36 23.94 5.25 -52.12
N LEU A 37 22.88 5.87 -51.61
CA LEU A 37 21.49 5.81 -52.10
C LEU A 37 21.34 6.43 -53.50
N PRO A 38 20.31 6.04 -54.29
CA PRO A 38 19.81 6.90 -55.36
C PRO A 38 18.30 7.19 -55.30
N SER A 39 17.96 8.38 -55.79
CA SER A 39 16.64 9.01 -55.92
C SER A 39 16.23 9.20 -57.40
N VAL A 40 14.98 8.84 -57.70
CA VAL A 40 13.93 9.47 -58.56
C VAL A 40 14.21 10.03 -60.00
N SER A 41 13.23 9.72 -60.88
CA SER A 41 12.79 10.33 -62.17
C SER A 41 13.35 9.66 -63.45
N SER A 42 12.62 9.44 -64.56
CA SER A 42 11.58 10.25 -65.22
C SER A 42 10.80 9.44 -66.30
N ARG A 43 9.62 9.94 -66.69
CA ARG A 43 8.70 9.46 -67.76
C ARG A 43 9.20 9.84 -69.17
N PRO A 44 8.60 9.27 -70.25
CA PRO A 44 7.72 10.09 -71.10
C PRO A 44 6.43 9.38 -71.59
N ALA A 45 5.55 10.15 -72.24
CA ALA A 45 4.16 9.85 -72.59
C ALA A 45 3.89 9.96 -74.12
N SER A 46 2.63 9.63 -74.52
CA SER A 46 1.90 9.92 -75.78
C SER A 46 1.80 8.75 -76.77
N ALA A 47 0.75 8.48 -77.56
CA ALA A 47 -0.64 8.95 -77.74
C ALA A 47 -1.41 7.92 -78.64
N ALA A 48 -2.74 7.98 -78.66
CA ALA A 48 -3.69 7.11 -79.41
C ALA A 48 -3.86 7.50 -80.91
N PRO A 49 -4.59 6.74 -81.79
CA PRO A 49 -6.07 6.85 -81.85
C PRO A 49 -6.92 5.65 -82.40
N GLN A 50 -8.18 5.64 -81.96
CA GLN A 50 -9.48 5.36 -82.64
C GLN A 50 -9.91 4.01 -83.29
N GLN A 51 -11.00 3.48 -82.70
CA GLN A 51 -12.28 2.97 -83.25
C GLN A 51 -12.33 1.81 -84.29
N SER A 52 -12.92 0.68 -83.89
CA SER A 52 -14.13 0.12 -84.56
C SER A 52 -14.79 -0.96 -83.69
N LYS A 53 -16.13 -1.04 -83.76
CA LYS A 53 -17.00 -1.92 -82.97
C LYS A 53 -17.05 -3.31 -83.61
N HIS A 54 -16.85 -4.38 -82.84
CA HIS A 54 -17.57 -5.65 -83.05
C HIS A 54 -17.61 -6.48 -81.76
N HIS A 55 -18.82 -6.77 -81.29
CA HIS A 55 -19.12 -7.69 -80.19
C HIS A 55 -18.65 -9.11 -80.53
N ARG A 56 -17.78 -9.70 -79.70
CA ARG A 56 -17.76 -11.13 -79.41
C ARG A 56 -17.32 -11.37 -77.97
N ASN A 57 -18.18 -12.06 -77.21
CA ASN A 57 -17.92 -12.53 -75.86
C ASN A 57 -16.67 -13.42 -75.85
N PHE A 58 -15.62 -12.96 -75.17
CA PHE A 58 -14.51 -13.79 -74.73
C PHE A 58 -14.35 -13.64 -73.22
N SER A 59 -14.62 -14.75 -72.54
CA SER A 59 -14.33 -14.99 -71.14
C SER A 59 -12.87 -14.66 -70.87
N SER A 60 -12.61 -13.55 -70.20
CA SER A 60 -11.26 -13.22 -69.75
C SER A 60 -10.85 -14.23 -68.69
N PRO A 61 -9.61 -14.77 -68.73
CA PRO A 61 -9.08 -15.49 -67.60
C PRO A 61 -9.05 -14.50 -66.44
N SER A 62 -9.81 -14.78 -65.39
CA SER A 62 -9.72 -14.04 -64.15
C SER A 62 -8.28 -14.10 -63.69
N TYR A 63 -7.58 -12.97 -63.85
CA TYR A 63 -6.39 -12.70 -63.07
C TYR A 63 -6.77 -13.02 -61.63
N ARG A 64 -6.19 -14.09 -61.07
CA ARG A 64 -6.14 -14.26 -59.62
C ARG A 64 -5.39 -13.04 -59.11
N ALA A 65 -6.15 -11.99 -58.78
CA ALA A 65 -5.69 -10.98 -57.87
C ALA A 65 -5.20 -11.76 -56.65
N ILE A 66 -3.89 -11.71 -56.42
CA ILE A 66 -3.33 -12.10 -55.13
C ILE A 66 -4.08 -11.20 -54.15
N ASN A 67 -4.94 -11.82 -53.35
CA ASN A 67 -5.78 -11.14 -52.40
C ASN A 67 -4.86 -10.67 -51.26
N THR A 68 -4.10 -9.59 -51.49
CA THR A 68 -3.28 -8.90 -50.48
C THR A 68 -4.17 -8.01 -49.60
N GLY A 69 -5.31 -8.55 -49.20
CA GLY A 69 -6.36 -7.86 -48.45
C GLY A 69 -6.68 -8.60 -47.16
N ALA A 70 -5.67 -9.16 -46.48
CA ALA A 70 -5.85 -9.47 -45.07
C ALA A 70 -6.08 -8.13 -44.37
N SER A 71 -7.32 -7.88 -43.95
CA SER A 71 -7.65 -6.69 -43.17
C SER A 71 -6.66 -6.60 -42.00
N LEU A 72 -6.00 -5.44 -41.86
CA LEU A 72 -5.14 -5.15 -40.72
C LEU A 72 -5.96 -4.98 -39.42
N ASP A 73 -7.30 -4.99 -39.52
CA ASP A 73 -8.19 -4.99 -38.37
C ASP A 73 -8.14 -6.34 -37.64
N LEU A 74 -7.28 -6.39 -36.62
CA LEU A 74 -7.10 -7.52 -35.72
C LEU A 74 -8.04 -7.45 -34.50
N MET A 75 -8.92 -6.45 -34.39
CA MET A 75 -9.68 -6.20 -33.17
C MET A 75 -10.54 -7.40 -32.75
N GLY A 76 -11.25 -8.01 -33.70
CA GLY A 76 -12.04 -9.21 -33.45
C GLY A 76 -11.21 -10.43 -33.03
N HIS A 77 -9.96 -10.54 -33.51
CA HIS A 77 -9.05 -11.61 -33.10
C HIS A 77 -8.50 -11.36 -31.69
N LEU A 78 -8.13 -10.12 -31.36
CA LEU A 78 -7.65 -9.74 -30.03
C LEU A 78 -8.71 -9.98 -28.96
N GLN A 79 -9.96 -9.58 -29.22
CA GLN A 79 -11.08 -9.80 -28.29
C GLN A 79 -11.37 -11.29 -28.04
N ARG A 80 -11.34 -12.13 -29.08
CA ARG A 80 -11.56 -13.59 -28.95
C ARG A 80 -10.38 -14.33 -28.31
N SER A 81 -9.16 -13.81 -28.45
CA SER A 81 -7.96 -14.46 -27.92
C SER A 81 -7.84 -14.39 -26.40
N GLY A 82 -8.41 -13.35 -25.76
CA GLY A 82 -8.27 -13.12 -24.31
C GLY A 82 -8.68 -14.32 -23.44
N PRO A 83 -9.92 -14.82 -23.53
CA PRO A 83 -10.37 -15.97 -22.74
C PRO A 83 -9.56 -17.25 -22.99
N ALA A 84 -9.07 -17.46 -24.22
CA ALA A 84 -8.25 -18.62 -24.55
C ALA A 84 -6.87 -18.55 -23.88
N ILE A 85 -6.23 -17.37 -23.89
CA ILE A 85 -4.94 -17.13 -23.24
C ILE A 85 -5.05 -17.31 -21.72
N VAL A 86 -6.11 -16.79 -21.11
CA VAL A 86 -6.33 -16.92 -19.66
C VAL A 86 -6.50 -18.38 -19.25
N LYS A 87 -7.25 -19.16 -20.05
CA LYS A 87 -7.45 -20.60 -19.80
C LYS A 87 -6.14 -21.38 -19.91
N THR A 88 -5.25 -21.02 -20.83
CA THR A 88 -3.98 -21.71 -21.05
C THR A 88 -2.84 -21.17 -20.20
N ARG A 89 -2.96 -19.95 -19.64
CA ARG A 89 -1.98 -19.37 -18.72
C ARG A 89 -1.95 -20.17 -17.42
N ARG A 90 -0.97 -21.06 -17.36
CA ARG A 90 -0.52 -21.75 -16.14
C ARG A 90 0.81 -21.13 -15.76
N VAL A 91 0.87 -20.59 -14.54
CA VAL A 91 2.14 -20.11 -13.98
C VAL A 91 2.83 -21.32 -13.39
N SER A 92 4.15 -21.43 -13.51
CA SER A 92 4.90 -22.67 -13.22
C SER A 92 4.70 -23.24 -11.81
N PHE A 93 4.12 -22.46 -10.89
CA PHE A 93 3.84 -22.81 -9.50
C PHE A 93 2.34 -22.71 -9.10
N VAL A 94 1.43 -22.36 -10.03
CA VAL A 94 -0.03 -22.30 -9.79
C VAL A 94 -0.76 -23.12 -10.85
N MET A 95 -1.53 -24.12 -10.40
CA MET A 95 -2.20 -25.09 -11.29
C MET A 95 -3.51 -24.57 -11.94
N TRP A 96 -3.89 -23.33 -11.67
CA TRP A 96 -5.18 -22.73 -12.02
C TRP A 96 -5.00 -21.62 -13.07
N SER A 97 -6.06 -21.30 -13.81
CA SER A 97 -6.08 -20.14 -14.72
C SER A 97 -6.01 -18.85 -13.92
N VAL A 98 -5.10 -17.95 -14.28
CA VAL A 98 -4.84 -16.70 -13.54
C VAL A 98 -4.81 -15.46 -14.44
N TYR A 99 -5.17 -14.32 -13.86
CA TYR A 99 -4.98 -13.01 -14.46
C TYR A 99 -3.74 -12.31 -13.90
N LEU A 100 -3.11 -11.49 -14.73
CA LEU A 100 -2.14 -10.50 -14.30
C LEU A 100 -2.85 -9.15 -14.21
N ASN A 101 -3.33 -8.80 -13.01
CA ASN A 101 -4.16 -7.63 -12.78
C ASN A 101 -3.32 -6.43 -12.35
N GLY A 102 -3.66 -5.24 -12.84
CA GLY A 102 -3.08 -3.99 -12.36
C GLY A 102 -3.41 -3.83 -10.88
N ASP A 103 -2.40 -3.55 -10.06
CA ASP A 103 -2.55 -3.50 -8.61
C ASP A 103 -3.16 -2.18 -8.09
N GLU A 104 -3.60 -1.32 -8.99
CA GLU A 104 -4.19 -0.03 -8.69
C GLU A 104 -5.67 -0.21 -8.31
N SER A 105 -5.94 -0.37 -7.02
CA SER A 105 -7.32 -0.32 -6.52
C SER A 105 -7.85 1.10 -6.64
N LEU A 106 -8.79 1.32 -7.57
CA LEU A 106 -9.49 2.59 -7.72
C LEU A 106 -10.56 2.79 -6.64
N ALA A 107 -11.09 1.69 -6.09
CA ALA A 107 -12.13 1.70 -5.05
C ALA A 107 -11.58 2.01 -3.63
N GLY A 108 -10.28 1.84 -3.40
CA GLY A 108 -9.64 2.01 -2.08
C GLY A 108 -8.93 3.35 -1.87
N ARG A 109 -9.10 4.34 -2.74
CA ARG A 109 -8.45 5.65 -2.61
C ARG A 109 -9.18 6.51 -1.58
N ALA A 110 -8.47 6.95 -0.55
CA ALA A 110 -8.98 7.98 0.35
C ALA A 110 -8.96 9.33 -0.40
N LEU A 111 -10.15 9.92 -0.56
CA LEU A 111 -10.34 11.18 -1.31
C LEU A 111 -10.08 12.41 -0.44
N ASP A 112 -9.99 12.25 0.88
CA ASP A 112 -9.87 13.33 1.87
C ASP A 112 -8.47 13.35 2.54
N LEU A 113 -7.43 13.10 1.74
CA LEU A 113 -6.04 13.18 2.21
C LEU A 113 -5.48 14.58 1.99
N ASP A 114 -4.76 15.09 2.99
CA ASP A 114 -4.12 16.42 2.97
C ASP A 114 -3.08 16.57 1.84
N LEU A 115 -2.48 15.45 1.40
CA LEU A 115 -1.49 15.40 0.33
C LEU A 115 -1.79 14.27 -0.65
N ASN A 116 -1.75 14.58 -1.94
CA ASN A 116 -1.83 13.59 -3.02
C ASN A 116 -0.54 13.56 -3.84
N VAL A 117 0.06 12.39 -3.99
CA VAL A 117 1.28 12.18 -4.79
C VAL A 117 0.95 11.37 -6.03
N HIS A 118 1.21 11.94 -7.21
CA HIS A 118 0.88 11.30 -8.47
C HIS A 118 1.56 9.93 -8.62
N GLY A 119 0.76 8.88 -8.86
CA GLY A 119 1.24 7.52 -8.96
C GLY A 119 1.60 6.86 -7.63
N ALA A 120 1.30 7.48 -6.50
CA ALA A 120 1.46 6.92 -5.16
C ALA A 120 0.19 7.16 -4.32
N PRO A 121 -0.86 6.35 -4.52
CA PRO A 121 -2.14 6.52 -3.83
C PRO A 121 -1.98 6.35 -2.33
N ASN A 122 -2.86 6.98 -1.55
CA ASN A 122 -2.93 6.84 -0.09
C ASN A 122 -1.64 7.19 0.68
N PHE A 123 -0.73 7.97 0.08
CA PHE A 123 0.47 8.48 0.76
C PHE A 123 0.06 9.43 1.90
N ARG A 124 0.50 9.14 3.13
CA ARG A 124 0.09 9.88 4.34
C ARG A 124 1.09 9.75 5.50
N ALA A 125 0.96 10.63 6.48
CA ALA A 125 1.61 10.56 7.79
C ALA A 125 0.55 10.62 8.91
N PRO A 126 0.84 10.20 10.15
CA PRO A 126 -0.05 10.39 11.29
C PRO A 126 -0.43 11.86 11.51
N ARG A 127 -1.68 12.15 11.92
CA ARG A 127 -2.13 13.52 12.24
C ARG A 127 -1.40 14.13 13.44
N GLN A 128 -0.87 13.27 14.31
CA GLN A 128 -0.17 13.62 15.53
C GLN A 128 1.07 12.75 15.69
N GLY A 129 2.05 13.27 16.42
CA GLY A 129 3.26 12.54 16.77
C GLY A 129 4.25 12.43 15.62
N ASP A 130 4.84 13.57 15.25
CA ASP A 130 5.87 13.76 14.21
C ASP A 130 7.08 12.82 14.41
N LEU A 131 6.93 11.58 13.97
CA LEU A 131 7.86 10.47 14.17
C LEU A 131 8.43 9.94 12.86
N ASN A 132 8.32 10.70 11.76
CA ASN A 132 8.75 10.30 10.41
C ASN A 132 8.23 8.91 9.99
N VAL A 133 6.95 8.63 10.27
CA VAL A 133 6.25 7.41 9.87
C VAL A 133 5.27 7.75 8.77
N PHE A 134 5.29 6.98 7.68
CA PHE A 134 4.46 7.21 6.51
C PHE A 134 3.82 5.90 6.04
N GLY A 135 2.65 6.01 5.41
CA GLY A 135 1.95 4.89 4.78
C GLY A 135 1.55 5.23 3.35
N VAL A 136 1.48 4.21 2.48
CA VAL A 136 1.11 4.38 1.07
C VAL A 136 0.47 3.10 0.52
N ALA A 137 -0.41 3.22 -0.47
CA ALA A 137 -0.77 2.10 -1.34
C ALA A 137 0.38 1.73 -2.27
N GLN A 138 0.28 0.64 -3.01
CA GLN A 138 1.36 0.26 -3.92
C GLN A 138 1.61 1.37 -4.96
N PRO A 139 2.80 1.99 -4.99
CA PRO A 139 3.07 3.06 -5.92
C PRO A 139 3.57 2.52 -7.26
N ARG A 140 3.36 3.32 -8.31
CA ARG A 140 4.11 3.21 -9.57
C ARG A 140 5.56 3.64 -9.34
N THR A 141 6.47 3.24 -10.22
CA THR A 141 7.89 3.65 -10.16
C THR A 141 8.06 5.18 -10.09
N GLN A 142 7.25 5.94 -10.82
CA GLN A 142 7.28 7.40 -10.76
C GLN A 142 6.79 7.94 -9.41
N GLY A 143 5.71 7.37 -8.85
CA GLY A 143 5.19 7.75 -7.54
C GLY A 143 6.19 7.46 -6.42
N LEU A 144 6.92 6.35 -6.53
CA LEU A 144 8.00 5.99 -5.62
C LEU A 144 9.11 7.04 -5.61
N ARG A 145 9.59 7.48 -6.78
CA ARG A 145 10.54 8.59 -6.90
C ARG A 145 10.00 9.90 -6.34
N ALA A 146 8.72 10.17 -6.54
CA ALA A 146 8.07 11.37 -6.01
C ALA A 146 8.06 11.35 -4.48
N ILE A 147 7.68 10.22 -3.84
CA ILE A 147 7.76 10.06 -2.39
C ILE A 147 9.19 10.24 -1.89
N LEU A 148 10.16 9.55 -2.48
CA LEU A 148 11.56 9.67 -2.07
C LEU A 148 12.08 11.11 -2.23
N SER A 149 11.57 11.87 -3.21
CA SER A 149 11.90 13.29 -3.36
C SER A 149 11.29 14.15 -2.26
N VAL A 150 10.00 13.93 -1.94
CA VAL A 150 9.29 14.62 -0.84
C VAL A 150 10.00 14.37 0.50
N LEU A 151 10.46 13.14 0.72
CA LEU A 151 11.18 12.74 1.92
C LEU A 151 12.66 13.14 1.93
N ARG A 152 13.12 13.92 0.95
CA ARG A 152 14.51 14.39 0.82
C ARG A 152 15.55 13.25 0.75
N CYS A 153 15.25 12.20 -0.01
CA CYS A 153 16.16 11.07 -0.28
C CYS A 153 16.73 11.09 -1.71
N ARG A 154 16.52 12.18 -2.45
CA ARG A 154 16.98 12.32 -3.84
C ARG A 154 18.51 12.36 -3.92
N PRO A 155 19.11 11.86 -5.02
CA PRO A 155 20.55 11.98 -5.25
C PRO A 155 20.99 13.45 -5.33
N GLY A 156 22.24 13.73 -4.92
CA GLY A 156 22.89 15.03 -5.17
C GLY A 156 22.49 16.19 -4.26
N ILE A 157 21.78 15.94 -3.15
CA ILE A 157 21.53 16.95 -2.11
C ILE A 157 22.52 16.86 -0.95
N GLN A 158 22.73 18.00 -0.28
CA GLN A 158 23.44 18.05 0.99
C GLN A 158 22.56 17.44 2.09
N ASP A 159 23.17 16.54 2.88
CA ASP A 159 22.55 15.82 4.01
C ASP A 159 21.20 15.17 3.65
N PRO A 160 21.20 14.13 2.78
CA PRO A 160 19.99 13.43 2.40
C PRO A 160 19.41 12.68 3.59
N SER A 161 18.10 12.80 3.80
CA SER A 161 17.37 11.92 4.71
C SER A 161 17.50 10.48 4.23
N HIS A 162 17.36 9.53 5.15
CA HIS A 162 17.34 8.10 4.84
C HIS A 162 15.91 7.58 4.88
N VAL A 163 15.51 6.77 3.91
CA VAL A 163 14.21 6.07 3.95
C VAL A 163 14.43 4.58 4.10
N VAL A 164 13.67 3.97 5.01
CA VAL A 164 13.48 2.52 5.02
C VAL A 164 12.05 2.24 4.54
N TRP A 165 11.96 1.53 3.42
CA TRP A 165 10.72 1.09 2.82
C TRP A 165 10.37 -0.32 3.26
N PHE A 166 9.10 -0.50 3.60
CA PHE A 166 8.62 -1.65 4.30
C PHE A 166 7.39 -2.23 3.59
N SER A 167 7.55 -3.42 3.02
CA SER A 167 6.46 -4.11 2.33
C SER A 167 5.71 -5.04 3.29
N THR A 168 4.42 -4.79 3.50
CA THR A 168 3.49 -5.68 4.22
C THR A 168 2.67 -6.56 3.28
N ARG A 169 3.20 -6.87 2.09
CA ARG A 169 2.50 -7.74 1.13
C ARG A 169 2.77 -9.22 1.40
N GLU A 170 1.70 -9.99 1.28
CA GLU A 170 1.71 -11.47 1.32
C GLU A 170 1.40 -12.07 -0.07
N GLU A 171 1.50 -11.25 -1.12
CA GLU A 171 1.26 -11.65 -2.51
C GLU A 171 2.39 -11.09 -3.38
N PRO A 172 2.90 -11.89 -4.34
CA PRO A 172 4.02 -11.49 -5.19
C PRO A 172 3.60 -10.36 -6.14
N ILE A 173 4.52 -9.42 -6.37
CA ILE A 173 4.32 -8.28 -7.26
C ILE A 173 5.40 -8.22 -8.34
N VAL A 174 4.99 -7.81 -9.54
CA VAL A 174 5.89 -7.51 -10.66
C VAL A 174 5.59 -6.13 -11.23
N TYR A 175 6.62 -5.42 -11.66
CA TYR A 175 6.50 -4.14 -12.34
C TYR A 175 6.71 -4.32 -13.84
N ILE A 176 5.75 -3.88 -14.67
CA ILE A 176 5.89 -3.81 -16.12
C ILE A 176 5.80 -2.35 -16.54
N SER A 177 6.86 -1.84 -17.17
CA SER A 177 6.99 -0.43 -17.56
C SER A 177 6.66 0.54 -16.42
N GLY A 178 7.08 0.18 -15.21
CA GLY A 178 6.88 0.97 -13.98
C GLY A 178 5.48 0.94 -13.38
N ARG A 179 4.57 0.12 -13.90
CA ARG A 179 3.25 -0.15 -13.32
C ARG A 179 3.25 -1.47 -12.53
N PRO A 180 2.68 -1.53 -11.32
CA PRO A 180 2.62 -2.74 -10.52
C PRO A 180 1.51 -3.69 -10.98
N PHE A 181 1.78 -5.00 -10.99
CA PHE A 181 0.85 -6.07 -11.32
C PHE A 181 0.95 -7.23 -10.33
N VAL A 182 -0.19 -7.88 -10.10
CA VAL A 182 -0.31 -9.05 -9.23
C VAL A 182 -1.07 -10.19 -9.89
N LEU A 183 -0.85 -11.40 -9.41
CA LEU A 183 -1.62 -12.57 -9.82
C LEU A 183 -2.97 -12.62 -9.09
N ARG A 184 -4.01 -12.98 -9.84
CA ARG A 184 -5.37 -13.20 -9.35
C ARG A 184 -5.94 -14.48 -9.95
N ASP A 185 -6.77 -15.19 -9.18
CA ASP A 185 -7.51 -16.35 -9.68
C ASP A 185 -8.52 -15.89 -10.73
N ALA A 186 -8.61 -16.60 -11.86
CA ALA A 186 -9.54 -16.24 -12.92
C ALA A 186 -11.02 -16.35 -12.51
N SER A 187 -11.36 -17.22 -11.57
CA SER A 187 -12.70 -17.39 -11.03
C SER A 187 -13.06 -16.33 -9.99
N GLN A 188 -12.06 -15.79 -9.27
CA GLN A 188 -12.23 -14.78 -8.23
C GLN A 188 -11.20 -13.63 -8.39
N PRO A 189 -11.28 -12.85 -9.48
CA PRO A 189 -10.23 -11.91 -9.88
C PRO A 189 -10.00 -10.74 -8.90
N ARG A 190 -10.98 -10.46 -8.04
CA ARG A 190 -10.90 -9.41 -7.01
C ARG A 190 -10.38 -9.92 -5.67
N ARG A 191 -10.27 -11.24 -5.48
CA ARG A 191 -9.78 -11.83 -4.24
C ARG A 191 -8.26 -11.92 -4.29
N THR A 192 -7.62 -11.54 -3.19
CA THR A 192 -6.19 -11.78 -3.00
C THR A 192 -5.89 -13.27 -3.06
N LEU A 193 -4.98 -13.64 -3.96
CA LEU A 193 -4.41 -14.98 -4.05
C LEU A 193 -3.20 -15.05 -3.10
N SER A 194 -3.42 -15.64 -1.92
CA SER A 194 -2.34 -15.88 -0.96
C SER A 194 -1.54 -17.11 -1.40
N ILE A 195 -0.22 -16.94 -1.56
CA ILE A 195 0.69 -17.99 -2.04
C ILE A 195 1.74 -18.34 -0.98
N SER A 196 2.29 -17.34 -0.29
CA SER A 196 3.25 -17.54 0.78
C SER A 196 3.26 -16.33 1.71
N ASP A 197 3.56 -16.57 2.98
CA ASP A 197 3.78 -15.59 4.04
C ASP A 197 5.27 -15.22 4.19
N ARG A 198 6.18 -16.14 3.88
CA ARG A 198 7.64 -15.90 3.96
C ARG A 198 8.19 -15.02 2.83
N ALA A 199 9.03 -14.05 3.18
CA ALA A 199 9.66 -13.11 2.25
C ALA A 199 10.50 -13.80 1.17
N GLU A 200 11.36 -14.77 1.52
CA GLU A 200 12.27 -15.42 0.56
C GLU A 200 11.49 -16.22 -0.49
N ASN A 201 10.37 -16.82 -0.08
CA ASN A 201 9.47 -17.52 -0.98
C ASN A 201 8.81 -16.53 -1.95
N LEU A 202 8.30 -15.39 -1.44
CA LEU A 202 7.66 -14.37 -2.28
C LEU A 202 8.64 -13.85 -3.34
N GLU A 203 9.88 -13.56 -2.99
CA GLU A 203 10.89 -13.11 -3.95
C GLU A 203 11.23 -14.18 -4.99
N ALA A 204 11.35 -15.44 -4.58
CA ALA A 204 11.56 -16.55 -5.52
C ALA A 204 10.37 -16.69 -6.49
N ILE A 205 9.15 -16.50 -5.99
CA ILE A 205 7.92 -16.50 -6.78
C ILE A 205 7.87 -15.32 -7.75
N GLU A 206 8.24 -14.10 -7.31
CA GLU A 206 8.34 -12.91 -8.16
C GLU A 206 9.34 -13.11 -9.30
N MET A 207 10.50 -13.69 -9.01
CA MET A 207 11.52 -14.01 -10.03
C MET A 207 11.00 -15.03 -11.04
N ARG A 208 10.30 -16.07 -10.59
CA ARG A 208 9.66 -17.05 -11.49
C ARG A 208 8.56 -16.40 -12.33
N LEU A 209 7.71 -15.56 -11.73
CA LEU A 209 6.66 -14.84 -12.42
C LEU A 209 7.23 -13.93 -13.51
N LYS A 210 8.32 -13.20 -13.24
CA LYS A 210 9.02 -12.42 -14.25
C LYS A 210 9.46 -13.29 -15.43
N ASN A 211 10.07 -14.45 -15.17
CA ASN A 211 10.50 -15.36 -16.23
C ASN A 211 9.32 -15.92 -17.04
N ASP A 212 8.23 -16.29 -16.38
CA ASP A 212 7.01 -16.78 -17.03
C ASP A 212 6.39 -15.68 -17.93
N ILE A 213 6.40 -14.42 -17.48
CA ILE A 213 5.95 -13.25 -18.27
C ILE A 213 6.81 -13.06 -19.53
N LEU A 214 8.14 -13.16 -19.41
CA LEU A 214 9.05 -13.01 -20.56
C LEU A 214 8.89 -14.16 -21.57
N GLN A 215 8.68 -15.38 -21.08
CA GLN A 215 8.39 -16.54 -21.93
C GLN A 215 7.03 -16.40 -22.63
N GLU A 216 6.00 -15.94 -21.92
CA GLU A 216 4.70 -15.65 -22.51
C GLU A 216 4.80 -14.56 -23.58
N ALA A 217 5.52 -13.47 -23.29
CA ALA A 217 5.74 -12.39 -24.24
C ALA A 217 6.42 -12.88 -25.52
N THR A 218 7.39 -13.78 -25.41
CA THR A 218 8.07 -14.39 -26.58
C THR A 218 7.07 -15.13 -27.48
N ARG A 219 6.07 -15.82 -26.91
CA ARG A 219 5.04 -16.53 -27.68
C ARG A 219 4.08 -15.59 -28.42
N TYR A 220 3.87 -14.38 -27.90
CA TYR A 220 2.93 -13.39 -28.45
C TYR A 220 3.63 -12.14 -29.01
N GLY A 221 4.87 -12.28 -29.49
CA GLY A 221 5.57 -11.22 -30.22
C GLY A 221 5.95 -9.99 -29.37
N GLY A 222 6.34 -10.20 -28.11
CA GLY A 222 6.70 -9.14 -27.17
C GLY A 222 5.52 -8.57 -26.38
N LEU A 223 4.37 -9.24 -26.40
CA LEU A 223 3.16 -8.78 -25.71
C LEU A 223 2.71 -9.78 -24.64
N VAL A 224 2.25 -9.29 -23.50
CA VAL A 224 1.56 -10.10 -22.48
C VAL A 224 0.16 -9.55 -22.24
N LEU A 225 -0.80 -10.42 -21.97
CA LEU A 225 -2.18 -10.00 -21.68
C LEU A 225 -2.36 -9.66 -20.19
N THR A 226 -2.36 -8.37 -19.84
CA THR A 226 -2.68 -7.88 -18.50
C THR A 226 -4.17 -7.57 -18.38
N HIS A 227 -4.64 -7.29 -17.17
CA HIS A 227 -6.01 -6.91 -16.88
C HIS A 227 -5.98 -5.64 -16.05
N ASN A 228 -6.85 -4.67 -16.34
CA ASN A 228 -6.94 -3.43 -15.60
C ASN A 228 -8.37 -3.24 -15.09
N GLU A 229 -8.49 -2.92 -13.81
CA GLU A 229 -9.75 -2.47 -13.23
C GLU A 229 -10.02 -1.03 -13.65
N VAL A 230 -11.22 -0.77 -14.17
CA VAL A 230 -11.71 0.57 -14.48
C VAL A 230 -12.64 1.01 -13.36
N ALA A 231 -12.59 2.27 -12.94
CA ALA A 231 -13.53 2.81 -11.97
C ALA A 231 -14.95 2.88 -12.57
N SER A 232 -15.97 2.67 -11.75
CA SER A 232 -17.37 2.87 -12.12
C SER A 232 -18.09 3.64 -11.03
N ASP A 233 -18.99 4.55 -11.43
CA ASP A 233 -19.80 5.36 -10.52
C ASP A 233 -20.75 4.50 -9.66
N SER A 234 -21.06 3.27 -10.09
CA SER A 234 -21.92 2.32 -9.39
C SER A 234 -21.14 1.29 -8.55
N GLY A 235 -19.86 1.53 -8.26
CA GLY A 235 -19.03 0.66 -7.43
C GLY A 235 -17.97 -0.13 -8.22
N GLU A 236 -18.13 -1.45 -8.32
CA GLU A 236 -17.15 -2.34 -8.96
C GLU A 236 -17.13 -2.19 -10.48
N GLY A 237 -16.16 -1.47 -11.03
CA GLY A 237 -16.05 -1.32 -12.49
C GLY A 237 -15.38 -2.51 -13.20
N ALA A 238 -15.49 -2.52 -14.53
CA ALA A 238 -15.12 -3.66 -15.36
C ALA A 238 -13.61 -3.98 -15.31
N ILE A 239 -13.27 -5.27 -15.40
CA ILE A 239 -11.90 -5.75 -15.57
C ILE A 239 -11.65 -5.90 -17.06
N LEU A 240 -10.79 -5.04 -17.62
CA LEU A 240 -10.53 -5.01 -19.05
C LEU A 240 -9.22 -5.72 -19.41
N PRO A 241 -9.26 -6.71 -20.32
CA PRO A 241 -8.03 -7.31 -20.85
C PRO A 241 -7.25 -6.26 -21.66
N THR A 242 -5.95 -6.16 -21.43
CA THR A 242 -5.06 -5.15 -21.99
C THR A 242 -3.76 -5.80 -22.48
N TRP A 243 -3.49 -5.70 -23.77
CA TRP A 243 -2.21 -6.13 -24.32
C TRP A 243 -1.11 -5.14 -23.90
N THR A 244 -0.07 -5.65 -23.25
CA THR A 244 1.01 -4.85 -22.68
C THR A 244 2.34 -5.29 -23.28
N ALA A 245 3.10 -4.34 -23.81
CA ALA A 245 4.44 -4.61 -24.34
C ALA A 245 5.42 -4.93 -23.22
N VAL A 246 6.19 -6.00 -23.43
CA VAL A 246 7.09 -6.59 -22.43
C VAL A 246 8.43 -6.93 -23.07
N ASP A 247 9.49 -6.54 -22.40
CA ASP A 247 10.87 -6.94 -22.70
C ASP A 247 11.68 -7.14 -21.40
N THR A 248 12.93 -7.58 -21.56
CA THR A 248 13.84 -7.83 -20.43
C THR A 248 14.20 -6.59 -19.62
N ASN A 249 14.05 -5.39 -20.20
CA ASN A 249 14.42 -4.12 -19.57
C ASN A 249 13.25 -3.54 -18.76
N ASN A 250 12.02 -3.73 -19.24
CA ASN A 250 10.81 -3.10 -18.69
C ASN A 250 10.07 -3.95 -17.64
N VAL A 251 10.40 -5.24 -17.49
CA VAL A 251 9.88 -6.09 -16.41
C VAL A 251 10.87 -6.18 -15.26
N LYS A 252 10.42 -5.82 -14.05
CA LYS A 252 11.22 -5.84 -12.83
C LYS A 252 10.47 -6.51 -11.68
N THR A 253 11.16 -7.33 -10.90
CA THR A 253 10.66 -7.75 -9.58
C THR A 253 10.76 -6.60 -8.57
N SER A 254 10.15 -6.77 -7.38
CA SER A 254 10.27 -5.77 -6.31
C SER A 254 11.74 -5.51 -5.96
N ARG A 255 12.51 -6.57 -5.74
CA ARG A 255 13.95 -6.50 -5.43
C ARG A 255 14.76 -5.81 -6.52
N GLU A 256 14.50 -6.12 -7.80
CA GLU A 256 15.20 -5.47 -8.91
C GLU A 256 14.87 -3.98 -9.01
N LEU A 257 13.62 -3.59 -8.72
CA LEU A 257 13.21 -2.20 -8.67
C LEU A 257 13.96 -1.43 -7.57
N TRP A 258 14.04 -1.97 -6.35
CA TRP A 258 14.75 -1.33 -5.24
C TRP A 258 16.26 -1.26 -5.48
N THR A 259 16.85 -2.32 -6.01
CA THR A 259 18.27 -2.34 -6.42
C THR A 259 18.53 -1.25 -7.46
N TYR A 260 17.64 -1.11 -8.43
CA TYR A 260 17.74 -0.05 -9.43
C TYR A 260 17.64 1.35 -8.80
N MET A 261 16.73 1.59 -7.84
CA MET A 261 16.65 2.87 -7.13
C MET A 261 17.93 3.17 -6.35
N LYS A 262 18.51 2.19 -5.65
CA LYS A 262 19.79 2.34 -4.94
C LYS A 262 20.92 2.70 -5.90
N ASN A 263 21.01 2.03 -7.05
CA ASN A 263 22.02 2.30 -8.08
C ASN A 263 21.90 3.69 -8.71
N GLU A 264 20.68 4.23 -8.80
CA GLU A 264 20.42 5.61 -9.25
C GLU A 264 20.78 6.65 -8.18
N GLY A 265 21.29 6.23 -7.00
CA GLY A 265 21.78 7.11 -5.93
C GLY A 265 20.73 7.54 -4.92
N TRP A 266 19.55 6.91 -4.90
CA TRP A 266 18.53 7.21 -3.89
C TRP A 266 18.92 6.64 -2.54
N ASN A 267 18.80 7.43 -1.46
CA ASN A 267 19.13 7.00 -0.10
C ASN A 267 17.97 6.20 0.53
N VAL A 268 17.77 4.98 0.06
CA VAL A 268 16.67 4.11 0.45
C VAL A 268 17.12 2.68 0.71
N ASP A 269 16.60 2.06 1.76
CA ASP A 269 16.64 0.62 2.00
C ASP A 269 15.24 0.01 1.96
N ASP A 270 15.15 -1.30 1.68
CA ASP A 270 13.91 -2.05 1.55
C ASP A 270 13.93 -3.31 2.43
N ASN A 271 12.81 -3.63 3.08
CA ASN A 271 12.69 -4.83 3.91
C ASN A 271 11.24 -5.33 4.06
N TYR A 272 11.08 -6.59 4.51
CA TYR A 272 9.80 -7.23 4.81
C TYR A 272 9.45 -7.17 6.30
N LEU A 273 8.20 -7.50 6.64
CA LEU A 273 7.60 -7.37 7.98
C LEU A 273 8.46 -7.94 9.12
N ASP A 274 9.09 -9.09 8.93
CA ASP A 274 9.81 -9.80 10.00
C ASP A 274 11.04 -9.04 10.52
N ALA A 275 11.63 -8.15 9.72
CA ALA A 275 12.75 -7.31 10.13
C ALA A 275 12.32 -6.02 10.87
N TYR A 276 11.02 -5.70 10.88
CA TYR A 276 10.50 -4.38 11.28
C TYR A 276 10.93 -3.98 12.68
N LEU A 277 10.73 -4.86 13.67
CA LEU A 277 10.97 -4.48 15.06
C LEU A 277 12.44 -4.12 15.30
N ASN A 278 13.37 -4.83 14.66
CA ASN A 278 14.79 -4.55 14.83
C ASN A 278 15.15 -3.21 14.16
N VAL A 279 14.73 -3.00 12.91
CA VAL A 279 15.06 -1.78 12.15
C VAL A 279 14.39 -0.54 12.76
N ILE A 280 13.13 -0.64 13.18
CA ILE A 280 12.41 0.47 13.84
C ILE A 280 13.10 0.85 15.16
N LYS A 281 13.64 -0.13 15.89
CA LYS A 281 14.39 0.10 17.13
C LYS A 281 15.73 0.80 16.84
N THR A 282 16.50 0.33 15.86
CA THR A 282 17.87 0.79 15.64
C THR A 282 17.97 2.11 14.87
N THR A 283 16.95 2.48 14.10
CA THR A 283 16.95 3.71 13.30
C THR A 283 16.63 4.95 14.12
N ASP A 284 17.26 6.08 13.77
CA ASP A 284 17.00 7.40 14.37
C ASP A 284 15.66 7.96 13.86
N PRO A 285 14.67 8.20 14.74
CA PRO A 285 13.37 8.76 14.37
C PRO A 285 13.43 10.12 13.69
N HIS A 286 14.48 10.92 13.90
CA HIS A 286 14.60 12.28 13.33
C HIS A 286 15.34 12.33 11.99
N LYS A 287 16.16 11.31 11.69
CA LYS A 287 16.96 11.25 10.45
C LYS A 287 16.44 10.24 9.43
N THR A 288 15.66 9.26 9.90
CA THR A 288 15.18 8.14 9.08
C THR A 288 13.67 8.15 8.98
N SER A 289 13.16 8.19 7.75
CA SER A 289 11.74 8.05 7.43
C SER A 289 11.39 6.59 7.21
N LEU A 290 10.31 6.12 7.83
CA LEU A 290 9.79 4.77 7.60
C LEU A 290 8.55 4.85 6.72
N VAL A 291 8.55 4.12 5.62
CA VAL A 291 7.42 4.09 4.68
C VAL A 291 6.86 2.69 4.59
N PHE A 292 5.61 2.51 5.00
CA PHE A 292 4.91 1.24 4.98
C PHE A 292 3.97 1.15 3.78
N SER A 293 3.97 0.02 3.07
CA SER A 293 3.10 -0.18 1.91
C SER A 293 2.49 -1.58 1.85
N CYS A 294 1.24 -1.65 1.43
CA CYS A 294 0.59 -2.86 0.90
C CYS A 294 -0.20 -2.51 -0.38
N GLY A 295 -0.88 -3.48 -1.00
CA GLY A 295 -1.65 -3.27 -2.24
C GLY A 295 -2.53 -2.01 -2.21
N MET A 296 -3.48 -1.94 -1.27
CA MET A 296 -4.39 -0.78 -1.13
C MET A 296 -3.90 0.32 -0.19
N GLY A 297 -2.85 0.08 0.60
CA GLY A 297 -2.38 1.06 1.59
C GLY A 297 -3.35 1.32 2.76
N ALA A 298 -4.30 0.40 3.00
CA ALA A 298 -5.31 0.47 4.07
C ALA A 298 -4.85 -0.36 5.29
N MET A 299 -5.55 -1.44 5.64
CA MET A 299 -5.37 -2.24 6.87
C MET A 299 -3.91 -2.51 7.28
N ARG A 300 -3.18 -3.38 6.54
CA ARG A 300 -1.80 -3.77 6.88
C ARG A 300 -0.84 -2.59 6.96
N THR A 301 -1.07 -1.55 6.14
CA THR A 301 -0.27 -0.32 6.18
C THR A 301 -0.57 0.48 7.45
N THR A 302 -1.83 0.71 7.78
CA THR A 302 -2.25 1.42 9.00
C THR A 302 -1.76 0.67 10.24
N TYR A 303 -1.89 -0.65 10.29
CA TYR A 303 -1.39 -1.47 11.39
C TYR A 303 0.12 -1.29 11.61
N ALA A 304 0.91 -1.41 10.53
CA ALA A 304 2.35 -1.20 10.58
C ALA A 304 2.74 0.22 11.03
N MET A 305 2.03 1.24 10.54
CA MET A 305 2.23 2.62 10.98
C MET A 305 1.96 2.80 12.48
N VAL A 306 0.86 2.25 12.99
CA VAL A 306 0.51 2.31 14.42
C VAL A 306 1.58 1.63 15.27
N ALA A 307 2.00 0.43 14.88
CA ALA A 307 3.07 -0.31 15.57
C ALA A 307 4.39 0.50 15.57
N ALA A 308 4.77 1.07 14.43
CA ALA A 308 5.97 1.89 14.32
C ALA A 308 5.90 3.16 15.18
N CYS A 309 4.74 3.83 15.23
CA CYS A 309 4.51 4.99 16.09
C CYS A 309 4.69 4.64 17.57
N ILE A 310 4.14 3.50 18.03
CA ILE A 310 4.28 3.05 19.42
C ILE A 310 5.75 2.79 19.77
N VAL A 311 6.48 2.08 18.90
CA VAL A 311 7.90 1.76 19.13
C VAL A 311 8.76 3.02 19.09
N ARG A 312 8.58 3.90 18.08
CA ARG A 312 9.34 5.15 17.96
C ARG A 312 9.04 6.13 19.08
N ARG A 313 7.78 6.23 19.53
CA ARG A 313 7.42 7.01 20.72
C ARG A 313 8.28 6.59 21.91
N LYS A 314 8.39 5.29 22.18
CA LYS A 314 9.21 4.79 23.30
C LYS A 314 10.68 5.18 23.13
N ARG A 315 11.23 5.07 21.92
CA ARG A 315 12.63 5.47 21.60
C ARG A 315 12.89 6.96 21.82
N VAL A 316 11.99 7.80 21.34
CA VAL A 316 12.06 9.27 21.51
C VAL A 316 12.01 9.64 23.00
N MET A 317 11.13 9.00 23.78
CA MET A 317 11.07 9.19 25.23
C MET A 317 12.34 8.70 25.96
N GLU A 318 12.92 7.58 25.55
CA GLU A 318 14.18 7.07 26.11
C GLU A 318 15.36 8.01 25.85
N GLN A 319 15.32 8.76 24.75
CA GLN A 319 16.28 9.81 24.41
C GLN A 319 16.02 11.14 25.14
N GLY A 320 15.01 11.21 26.02
CA GLY A 320 14.70 12.40 26.83
C GLY A 320 13.78 13.42 26.16
N TRP A 321 13.23 13.11 24.98
CA TRP A 321 12.28 13.99 24.31
C TRP A 321 10.86 13.85 24.91
N THR A 322 10.04 14.87 24.68
CA THR A 322 8.64 14.89 25.11
C THR A 322 7.84 13.78 24.43
N ASP A 323 6.85 13.26 25.14
CA ASP A 323 5.94 12.26 24.59
C ASP A 323 5.13 12.84 23.40
N PRO A 324 5.36 12.36 22.16
CA PRO A 324 4.66 12.85 20.97
C PRO A 324 3.15 12.61 20.99
N PHE A 325 2.68 11.65 21.80
CA PHE A 325 1.26 11.34 21.97
C PHE A 325 0.77 11.66 23.38
N GLY A 326 1.52 12.45 24.14
CA GLY A 326 1.21 12.80 25.53
C GLY A 326 -0.26 13.16 25.71
N LEU A 327 -0.91 12.54 26.69
CA LEU A 327 -2.25 12.93 27.11
C LEU A 327 -2.12 14.31 27.75
N VAL A 328 -2.70 15.34 27.13
CA VAL A 328 -2.75 16.69 27.68
C VAL A 328 -3.39 16.58 29.07
N GLY A 329 -2.58 16.70 30.13
CA GLY A 329 -3.00 16.49 31.51
C GLY A 329 -2.03 15.68 32.39
N SER A 330 -1.05 14.97 31.81
CA SER A 330 0.05 14.43 32.63
C SER A 330 1.13 15.50 32.75
N SER A 331 1.13 16.23 33.87
CA SER A 331 2.29 17.00 34.29
C SER A 331 3.50 16.06 34.26
N THR A 332 4.47 16.35 33.41
CA THR A 332 5.78 15.70 33.44
C THR A 332 6.40 16.01 34.80
N PHE A 333 6.38 15.01 35.68
CA PHE A 333 7.14 15.04 36.91
C PHE A 333 8.58 14.67 36.56
N ASN A 334 9.55 15.48 36.99
CA ASN A 334 10.95 15.08 36.93
C ASN A 334 11.20 13.95 37.95
N ALA A 335 12.34 13.24 37.85
CA ALA A 335 12.75 12.16 38.76
C ALA A 335 12.83 12.55 40.26
N ALA A 336 12.65 13.83 40.59
CA ALA A 336 12.56 14.38 41.94
C ALA A 336 11.13 14.75 42.39
N GLY A 337 10.08 14.38 41.64
CA GLY A 337 8.67 14.58 42.04
C GLY A 337 8.11 16.00 41.89
N ASN A 338 8.87 16.94 41.31
CA ASN A 338 8.40 18.31 41.10
C ASN A 338 7.74 18.50 39.73
N ALA A 339 6.58 19.16 39.72
CA ALA A 339 5.85 19.52 38.51
C ALA A 339 6.60 20.62 37.72
N LEU A 340 6.91 20.37 36.45
CA LEU A 340 7.36 21.41 35.53
C LEU A 340 6.21 22.41 35.28
N LYS A 341 6.38 23.66 35.71
CA LYS A 341 5.48 24.76 35.33
C LYS A 341 5.61 24.98 33.82
N GLY A 342 4.63 24.51 33.06
CA GLY A 342 4.50 24.86 31.65
C GLY A 342 4.32 26.37 31.49
N THR A 343 5.30 27.03 30.88
CA THR A 343 5.22 28.44 30.50
C THR A 343 4.33 28.56 29.25
N ASN A 344 3.03 28.70 29.47
CA ASN A 344 2.16 29.30 28.45
C ASN A 344 2.38 30.82 28.48
N THR A 345 3.30 31.32 27.66
CA THR A 345 3.39 32.75 27.33
C THR A 345 2.69 32.99 26.00
N PRO A 346 1.53 33.67 25.97
CA PRO A 346 1.08 34.36 24.77
C PRO A 346 1.89 35.65 24.61
N LEU A 347 2.49 35.84 23.44
CA LEU A 347 3.10 37.10 23.03
C LEU A 347 2.02 38.18 22.95
N SER A 348 2.02 39.13 23.88
CA SER A 348 1.33 40.41 23.76
C SER A 348 2.07 41.46 24.59
N ARG A 349 2.73 42.39 23.89
CA ARG A 349 3.37 43.57 24.47
C ARG A 349 2.30 44.58 24.91
N SER A 350 2.32 44.98 26.17
CA SER A 350 1.91 46.33 26.59
C SER A 350 2.52 46.66 27.95
N ASP A 351 3.41 47.65 27.95
CA ASP A 351 4.03 48.24 29.12
C ASP A 351 3.01 49.04 29.96
N THR A 352 2.88 48.75 31.26
CA THR A 352 2.53 49.72 32.32
C THR A 352 2.78 49.11 33.72
N PRO A 353 3.26 49.89 34.71
CA PRO A 353 3.50 49.41 36.09
C PRO A 353 2.21 49.44 36.94
N PRO A 354 2.12 48.67 38.05
CA PRO A 354 0.86 48.44 38.74
C PRO A 354 0.48 49.60 39.68
N ILE A 355 -0.81 49.96 39.66
CA ILE A 355 -1.45 50.85 40.64
C ILE A 355 -2.05 50.00 41.78
N MET A 356 -1.86 50.51 42.99
CA MET A 356 -2.26 49.93 44.28
C MET A 356 -3.78 50.01 44.50
N GLY A 357 -4.38 48.88 44.91
CA GLY A 357 -5.57 48.80 45.77
C GLY A 357 -6.96 48.90 45.11
N VAL A 358 -7.69 47.78 45.04
CA VAL A 358 -9.15 47.73 45.28
C VAL A 358 -9.54 46.33 45.79
N SER A 359 -10.16 46.29 46.97
CA SER A 359 -10.80 45.12 47.57
C SER A 359 -12.10 44.77 46.83
N LYS A 360 -12.27 43.54 46.30
CA LYS A 360 -13.60 42.98 45.99
C LYS A 360 -13.64 41.44 46.11
N SER A 361 -14.63 41.01 46.89
CA SER A 361 -15.41 39.76 46.81
C SER A 361 -14.66 38.44 46.63
N GLY A 362 -14.77 37.58 47.66
CA GLY A 362 -14.41 36.16 47.60
C GLY A 362 -15.26 35.41 46.57
N VAL A 363 -14.75 35.32 45.35
CA VAL A 363 -15.05 34.22 44.45
C VAL A 363 -13.95 33.20 44.68
N SER A 364 -14.29 32.09 45.32
CA SER A 364 -13.41 30.93 45.43
C SER A 364 -12.98 30.53 44.01
N THR A 365 -11.72 30.77 43.67
CA THR A 365 -11.12 30.21 42.46
C THR A 365 -11.18 28.70 42.65
N PRO A 366 -11.87 27.94 41.78
CA PRO A 366 -11.94 26.50 41.94
C PRO A 366 -10.52 25.95 41.97
N SER A 367 -10.24 25.06 42.91
CA SER A 367 -8.91 24.45 43.03
C SER A 367 -8.52 23.82 41.70
N ASN A 368 -7.23 23.81 41.35
CA ASN A 368 -6.75 23.19 40.11
C ASN A 368 -7.27 21.75 39.92
N SER A 369 -7.54 21.04 41.02
CA SER A 369 -8.19 19.72 41.03
C SER A 369 -9.65 19.72 40.54
N GLN A 370 -10.46 20.73 40.89
CA GLN A 370 -11.84 20.84 40.44
C GLN A 370 -11.92 21.19 38.95
N ILE A 371 -11.01 22.05 38.47
CA ILE A 371 -10.90 22.39 37.04
C ILE A 371 -10.45 21.17 36.23
N GLN A 372 -9.50 20.39 36.76
CA GLN A 372 -9.05 19.16 36.11
C GLN A 372 -10.17 18.10 36.04
N MET A 373 -10.91 17.89 37.12
CA MET A 373 -12.04 16.95 37.14
C MET A 373 -13.17 17.37 36.20
N SER A 374 -13.53 18.66 36.17
CA SER A 374 -14.59 19.15 35.27
C SER A 374 -14.17 19.06 33.80
N MET A 375 -12.90 19.32 33.50
CA MET A 375 -12.35 19.18 32.15
C MET A 375 -12.28 17.72 31.71
N GLU A 376 -11.89 16.80 32.60
CA GLU A 376 -11.89 15.37 32.32
C GLU A 376 -13.30 14.83 32.08
N GLN A 377 -14.28 15.26 32.88
CA GLN A 377 -15.69 14.89 32.70
C GLN A 377 -16.25 15.43 31.37
N ALA A 378 -15.93 16.68 31.01
CA ALA A 378 -16.33 17.26 29.74
C ALA A 378 -15.71 16.53 28.55
N SER A 379 -14.41 16.19 28.63
CA SER A 379 -13.73 15.37 27.61
C SER A 379 -14.39 14.00 27.45
N ALA A 380 -14.67 13.31 28.56
CA ALA A 380 -15.32 12.01 28.52
C ALA A 380 -16.73 12.08 27.89
N GLN A 381 -17.47 13.15 28.15
CA GLN A 381 -18.79 13.37 27.54
C GLN A 381 -18.70 13.69 26.04
N GLN A 382 -17.70 14.46 25.62
CA GLN A 382 -17.43 14.73 24.21
C GLN A 382 -17.04 13.44 23.46
N ASP A 383 -16.16 12.63 24.04
CA ASP A 383 -15.74 11.35 23.48
C ASP A 383 -16.93 10.39 23.35
N LEU A 384 -17.79 10.35 24.36
CA LEU A 384 -19.04 9.58 24.32
C LEU A 384 -19.93 10.03 23.16
N SER A 385 -20.21 11.34 23.06
CA SER A 385 -21.07 11.90 22.02
C SER A 385 -20.52 11.62 20.62
N ARG A 386 -19.21 11.78 20.43
CA ARG A 386 -18.52 11.50 19.17
C ARG A 386 -18.60 10.02 18.79
N SER A 387 -18.37 9.13 19.75
CA SER A 387 -18.43 7.68 19.54
C SER A 387 -19.82 7.21 19.10
N LEU A 388 -20.88 7.78 19.66
CA LEU A 388 -22.26 7.45 19.31
C LEU A 388 -22.62 7.91 17.89
N LEU A 389 -22.26 9.15 17.52
CA LEU A 389 -22.50 9.67 16.17
C LEU A 389 -21.78 8.82 15.13
N ARG A 390 -20.51 8.48 15.41
CA ARG A 390 -19.70 7.66 14.50
C ARG A 390 -20.23 6.24 14.38
N LEU A 391 -20.61 5.61 15.49
CA LEU A 391 -21.25 4.30 15.51
C LEU A 391 -22.56 4.29 14.70
N THR A 392 -23.39 5.32 14.87
CA THR A 392 -24.66 5.46 14.13
C THR A 392 -24.42 5.54 12.63
N TYR A 393 -23.42 6.32 12.21
CA TYR A 393 -23.01 6.42 10.81
C TYR A 393 -22.55 5.07 10.25
N LEU A 394 -21.69 4.34 10.97
CA LEU A 394 -21.20 3.02 10.55
C LEU A 394 -22.34 1.99 10.42
N LEU A 395 -23.30 2.01 11.34
CA LEU A 395 -24.48 1.13 11.29
C LEU A 395 -25.33 1.43 10.05
N GLN A 396 -25.60 2.71 9.78
CA GLN A 396 -26.37 3.11 8.61
C GLN A 396 -25.69 2.73 7.30
N GLN A 397 -24.35 2.83 7.24
CA GLN A 397 -23.59 2.40 6.07
C GLN A 397 -23.58 0.88 5.85
N THR A 398 -23.75 0.10 6.91
CA THR A 398 -23.68 -1.37 6.84
C THR A 398 -25.05 -1.99 6.52
N LEU A 399 -26.13 -1.37 7.00
CA LEU A 399 -27.51 -1.85 6.85
C LEU A 399 -28.18 -1.35 5.55
N GLN A 400 -27.49 -1.38 4.40
CA GLN A 400 -27.94 -0.77 3.12
C GLN A 400 -29.22 -1.38 2.47
N GLU A 401 -30.28 -1.67 3.23
CA GLU A 401 -31.62 -1.86 2.72
C GLU A 401 -32.51 -0.63 3.02
N PRO A 402 -33.28 -0.13 2.03
CA PRO A 402 -34.19 1.01 2.21
C PRO A 402 -35.43 0.72 3.07
N ALA A 403 -35.51 -0.48 3.66
CA ALA A 403 -36.45 -0.84 4.72
C ALA A 403 -35.59 -1.49 5.81
N SER A 404 -35.44 -0.97 7.03
CA SER A 404 -36.47 -1.05 8.07
C SER A 404 -35.84 -0.54 9.38
N HIS A 405 -36.49 0.43 10.03
CA HIS A 405 -36.07 1.16 11.24
C HIS A 405 -34.76 1.96 11.08
N SER A 406 -34.80 3.26 11.39
CA SER A 406 -33.54 4.02 11.43
C SER A 406 -32.60 3.32 12.40
N ALA A 407 -31.31 3.16 12.07
CA ALA A 407 -30.34 2.52 12.98
C ALA A 407 -30.43 3.09 14.41
N ILE A 408 -30.81 4.37 14.52
CA ILE A 408 -31.11 5.08 15.76
C ILE A 408 -32.28 4.45 16.52
N GLU A 409 -33.40 4.15 15.86
CA GLU A 409 -34.57 3.51 16.48
C GLU A 409 -34.20 2.13 17.06
N LEU A 410 -33.48 1.30 16.31
CA LEU A 410 -33.04 -0.03 16.76
C LEU A 410 -32.11 0.05 17.99
N LEU A 411 -31.19 1.03 18.00
CA LEU A 411 -30.31 1.30 19.14
C LEU A 411 -31.08 1.84 20.36
N MET A 412 -32.11 2.66 20.15
CA MET A 412 -32.95 3.22 21.21
C MET A 412 -33.89 2.17 21.83
N THR A 413 -34.37 1.21 21.04
CA THR A 413 -35.21 0.10 21.52
C THR A 413 -34.41 -0.93 22.33
N ASN A 414 -33.10 -1.07 22.08
CA ASN A 414 -32.25 -2.09 22.71
C ASN A 414 -31.01 -1.47 23.40
N PRO A 415 -31.14 -0.96 24.64
CA PRO A 415 -30.03 -0.29 25.34
C PRO A 415 -28.83 -1.20 25.60
N THR A 416 -29.05 -2.50 25.79
CA THR A 416 -27.97 -3.49 25.98
C THR A 416 -27.15 -3.70 24.71
N LEU A 417 -27.81 -3.76 23.55
CA LEU A 417 -27.16 -3.87 22.25
C LEU A 417 -26.32 -2.63 21.94
N LEU A 418 -26.87 -1.44 22.20
CA LEU A 418 -26.17 -0.17 22.03
C LEU A 418 -24.88 -0.14 22.88
N GLU A 419 -24.95 -0.51 24.16
CA GLU A 419 -23.77 -0.53 25.02
C GLU A 419 -22.72 -1.55 24.56
N ASN A 420 -23.15 -2.71 24.06
CA ASN A 420 -22.25 -3.72 23.51
C ASN A 420 -21.55 -3.24 22.23
N LEU A 421 -22.30 -2.63 21.31
CA LEU A 421 -21.75 -2.05 20.07
C LEU A 421 -20.81 -0.88 20.37
N ARG A 422 -21.15 -0.05 21.36
CA ARG A 422 -20.29 1.04 21.83
C ARG A 422 -18.98 0.51 22.42
N LYS A 423 -19.03 -0.52 23.27
CA LYS A 423 -17.82 -1.18 23.80
C LYS A 423 -16.96 -1.75 22.66
N ALA A 424 -17.58 -2.41 21.68
CA ALA A 424 -16.88 -2.94 20.52
C ALA A 424 -16.25 -1.84 19.66
N PHE A 425 -16.96 -0.73 19.41
CA PHE A 425 -16.43 0.46 18.73
C PHE A 425 -15.19 1.04 19.42
N MET A 426 -15.21 1.09 20.76
CA MET A 426 -14.05 1.51 21.56
C MET A 426 -12.91 0.48 21.61
N GLY A 427 -13.02 -0.65 20.89
CA GLY A 427 -12.04 -1.73 20.91
C GLY A 427 -11.98 -2.50 22.24
N ASN A 428 -13.03 -2.44 23.07
CA ASN A 428 -13.09 -3.12 24.36
C ASN A 428 -13.53 -4.59 24.18
N TYR A 429 -12.73 -5.36 23.47
CA TYR A 429 -12.95 -6.81 23.28
C TYR A 429 -12.43 -7.58 24.49
N GLY A 430 -13.13 -8.65 24.89
CA GLY A 430 -12.77 -9.45 26.05
C GLY A 430 -11.31 -9.92 26.03
N ILE A 431 -10.82 -10.36 24.87
CA ILE A 431 -9.42 -10.78 24.71
C ILE A 431 -8.42 -9.64 24.93
N ILE A 432 -8.73 -8.43 24.45
CA ILE A 432 -7.89 -7.24 24.66
C ILE A 432 -7.89 -6.85 26.14
N LEU A 433 -9.07 -6.83 26.77
CA LEU A 433 -9.21 -6.50 28.19
C LEU A 433 -8.43 -7.48 29.09
N SER A 434 -8.47 -8.78 28.77
CA SER A 434 -7.66 -9.79 29.47
C SER A 434 -6.15 -9.52 29.33
N LEU A 435 -5.68 -9.12 28.15
CA LEU A 435 -4.27 -8.77 27.92
C LEU A 435 -3.83 -7.53 28.70
N LEU A 436 -4.73 -6.58 29.00
CA LEU A 436 -4.39 -5.41 29.81
C LEU A 436 -3.96 -5.81 31.23
N GLY A 437 -4.50 -6.90 31.75
CA GLY A 437 -4.12 -7.42 33.07
C GLY A 437 -2.67 -7.94 33.14
N CYS A 438 -2.05 -8.20 31.99
CA CYS A 438 -0.64 -8.62 31.89
C CYS A 438 0.34 -7.44 31.77
N LEU A 439 -0.15 -6.20 31.69
CA LEU A 439 0.66 -5.01 31.47
C LEU A 439 0.62 -4.06 32.67
N ASP A 440 1.78 -3.54 33.04
CA ASP A 440 1.87 -2.41 33.96
C ASP A 440 1.12 -1.21 33.35
N HIS A 441 0.20 -0.64 34.11
CA HIS A 441 -0.66 0.45 33.64
C HIS A 441 -1.43 0.12 32.34
N GLY A 442 -1.95 -1.11 32.23
CA GLY A 442 -2.62 -1.60 31.01
C GLY A 442 -3.74 -0.70 30.48
N VAL A 443 -4.52 -0.05 31.35
CA VAL A 443 -5.57 0.90 30.93
C VAL A 443 -4.97 2.13 30.24
N GLN A 444 -3.88 2.68 30.78
CA GLN A 444 -3.16 3.81 30.18
C GLN A 444 -2.49 3.39 28.86
N ALA A 445 -1.92 2.19 28.81
CA ALA A 445 -1.34 1.62 27.59
C ALA A 445 -2.40 1.50 26.49
N LYS A 446 -3.61 1.00 26.80
CA LYS A 446 -4.72 0.95 25.84
C LYS A 446 -5.12 2.35 25.36
N LYS A 447 -5.32 3.32 26.27
CA LYS A 447 -5.68 4.70 25.89
C LYS A 447 -4.66 5.30 24.92
N LEU A 448 -3.37 5.03 25.13
CA LEU A 448 -2.31 5.44 24.21
C LEU A 448 -2.44 4.77 22.84
N VAL A 449 -2.60 3.44 22.80
CA VAL A 449 -2.77 2.70 21.54
C VAL A 449 -3.99 3.22 20.77
N ASP A 450 -5.11 3.43 21.45
CA ASP A 450 -6.33 4.02 20.88
C ASP A 450 -6.05 5.39 20.24
N LYS A 451 -5.31 6.28 20.94
CA LYS A 451 -4.92 7.59 20.41
C LYS A 451 -4.02 7.49 19.17
N VAL A 452 -3.09 6.53 19.15
CA VAL A 452 -2.22 6.30 17.99
C VAL A 452 -3.03 5.75 16.81
N ILE A 453 -3.98 4.84 17.05
CA ILE A 453 -4.91 4.35 16.02
C ILE A 453 -5.70 5.51 15.42
N ASP A 454 -6.27 6.37 16.25
CA ASP A 454 -7.05 7.54 15.80
C ASP A 454 -6.17 8.55 15.05
N SER A 455 -4.88 8.66 15.38
CA SER A 455 -3.95 9.51 14.64
C SER A 455 -3.62 8.97 13.24
N ASN A 456 -3.92 7.70 12.97
CA ASN A 456 -3.63 7.00 11.70
C ASN A 456 -4.89 6.70 10.88
N ASP A 457 -6.02 7.34 11.19
CA ASP A 457 -7.36 7.00 10.68
C ASP A 457 -7.68 7.45 9.24
N HIS A 458 -6.77 8.19 8.58
CA HIS A 458 -7.03 8.87 7.30
C HIS A 458 -7.62 7.99 6.19
N VAL A 459 -7.17 6.73 6.09
CA VAL A 459 -7.67 5.78 5.07
C VAL A 459 -8.66 4.82 5.72
N LEU A 460 -8.37 4.40 6.95
CA LEU A 460 -9.14 3.42 7.68
C LEU A 460 -8.77 3.51 9.16
N ASN A 461 -9.77 3.45 10.04
CA ASN A 461 -9.59 3.23 11.47
C ASN A 461 -9.74 1.73 11.78
N ILE A 462 -8.70 1.12 12.37
CA ILE A 462 -8.63 -0.33 12.57
C ILE A 462 -9.78 -0.83 13.47
N ARG A 463 -10.18 -0.06 14.49
CA ARG A 463 -11.27 -0.43 15.40
C ARG A 463 -12.63 -0.38 14.70
N GLU A 464 -12.84 0.65 13.89
CA GLU A 464 -14.07 0.79 13.09
C GLU A 464 -14.20 -0.36 12.09
N ASP A 465 -13.11 -0.71 11.40
CA ASP A 465 -13.11 -1.80 10.41
C ASP A 465 -13.42 -3.16 11.05
N ILE A 466 -12.79 -3.50 12.19
CA ILE A 466 -13.09 -4.73 12.93
C ILE A 466 -14.58 -4.79 13.31
N LEU A 467 -15.16 -3.67 13.77
CA LEU A 467 -16.58 -3.62 14.09
C LEU A 467 -17.45 -3.80 12.85
N VAL A 468 -17.15 -3.12 11.75
CA VAL A 468 -17.91 -3.21 10.49
C VAL A 468 -17.88 -4.65 9.96
N GLU A 469 -16.73 -5.30 9.91
CA GLU A 469 -16.62 -6.67 9.44
C GLU A 469 -17.36 -7.65 10.36
N ARG A 470 -17.33 -7.42 11.68
CA ARG A 470 -18.15 -8.19 12.64
C ARG A 470 -19.65 -8.00 12.40
N MET A 471 -20.10 -6.77 12.11
CA MET A 471 -21.51 -6.50 11.80
C MET A 471 -21.93 -7.17 10.51
N LYS A 472 -21.13 -7.05 9.44
CA LYS A 472 -21.39 -7.75 8.16
C LYS A 472 -21.47 -9.26 8.35
N TYR A 473 -20.58 -9.85 9.14
CA TYR A 473 -20.64 -11.26 9.51
C TYR A 473 -21.99 -11.63 10.16
N SER A 474 -22.40 -10.89 11.19
CA SER A 474 -23.66 -11.13 11.89
C SER A 474 -24.92 -10.90 11.03
N LEU A 475 -24.83 -10.05 10.01
CA LEU A 475 -25.94 -9.82 9.07
C LEU A 475 -25.98 -10.87 7.95
N THR A 476 -24.83 -11.48 7.62
CA THR A 476 -24.71 -12.50 6.57
C THR A 476 -24.83 -13.93 7.07
N SER A 477 -25.03 -14.14 8.37
CA SER A 477 -25.27 -15.46 8.98
C SER A 477 -26.58 -16.15 8.56
N MET A 478 -27.24 -15.68 7.49
CA MET A 478 -28.28 -16.43 6.77
C MET A 478 -27.72 -17.21 5.55
N GLU A 479 -26.44 -17.02 5.19
CA GLU A 479 -25.71 -17.76 4.14
C GLU A 479 -24.30 -18.14 4.65
N GLU A 480 -24.09 -19.40 5.08
CA GLU A 480 -22.88 -19.90 5.77
C GLU A 480 -21.54 -19.55 5.07
N GLU A 481 -21.46 -19.62 3.74
CA GLU A 481 -20.20 -19.34 2.99
C GLU A 481 -19.76 -17.87 3.05
N LYS A 482 -20.70 -16.92 3.09
CA LYS A 482 -20.37 -15.48 3.16
C LYS A 482 -19.91 -15.10 4.57
N GLY A 483 -20.48 -15.74 5.59
CA GLY A 483 -20.07 -15.56 6.98
C GLY A 483 -18.58 -15.88 7.18
N GLU A 484 -18.12 -17.06 6.77
CA GLU A 484 -16.71 -17.42 6.97
C GLU A 484 -15.72 -16.44 6.29
N ALA A 485 -16.10 -15.82 5.18
CA ALA A 485 -15.26 -14.83 4.50
C ALA A 485 -15.07 -13.55 5.34
N PHE A 486 -16.10 -13.08 6.04
CA PHE A 486 -16.02 -11.92 6.94
C PHE A 486 -15.26 -12.24 8.23
N LEU A 487 -15.48 -13.42 8.81
CA LEU A 487 -14.70 -13.90 9.96
C LEU A 487 -13.22 -14.01 9.63
N ASN A 488 -12.87 -14.59 8.48
CA ASN A 488 -11.49 -14.69 8.02
C ASN A 488 -10.90 -13.31 7.72
N ARG A 489 -11.68 -12.35 7.20
CA ARG A 489 -11.18 -10.99 6.98
C ARG A 489 -10.93 -10.29 8.31
N ALA A 490 -11.83 -10.37 9.28
CA ALA A 490 -11.65 -9.84 10.63
C ALA A 490 -10.51 -10.53 11.39
N GLY A 491 -10.30 -11.83 11.19
CA GLY A 491 -9.16 -12.59 11.71
C GLY A 491 -7.85 -12.12 11.09
N LYS A 492 -7.78 -11.97 9.76
CA LYS A 492 -6.62 -11.39 9.05
C LYS A 492 -6.35 -9.93 9.43
N SER A 493 -7.37 -9.18 9.86
CA SER A 493 -7.19 -7.84 10.43
C SER A 493 -6.48 -7.85 11.79
N LEU A 494 -6.46 -9.01 12.46
CA LEU A 494 -5.84 -9.24 13.76
C LEU A 494 -4.55 -10.09 13.66
N GLU A 495 -4.35 -10.82 12.57
CA GLU A 495 -3.17 -11.67 12.34
C GLU A 495 -2.12 -10.98 11.45
N LYS A 496 -0.98 -10.72 12.10
CA LYS A 496 0.39 -10.45 11.61
C LYS A 496 0.58 -9.59 10.35
#